data_AF-A0A846YAS7-F1
#
_entry.id   AF-A0A846YAS7-F1
#
_cell.length_a   1.000
_cell.length_b   1.000
_cell.length_c   1.000
_cell.angle_alpha   90.00
_cell.angle_beta   90.00
_cell.angle_gamma   90.00
#
_symmetry.space_group_name_H-M   'P 1'
#
loop_
_entity.id
_entity.type
_entity.pdbx_description
1 polymer ?
#
loop_
_entity_poly.entity_id
_entity_poly.type
_entity_poly.pdbx_seq_one_letter_code
_entity_poly.pdbx_strand_id
1 'polypeptide(L)'
;MPEDSQAFQVDLDQLDNLTARAGNFVGFLNDSLTSLQQRMDALQHTWTGDAARAQADAYRQWSTGATDVREGVDAMRQAAVDAHTRYTTAIDTVTRILGNR
;
A
#
# COMPACT_ATOMS: atom_id res chain seq x y z
N MET A 1 -32.69 -0.88 23.04
CA MET A 1 -32.11 0.06 22.07
C MET A 1 -31.06 -0.69 21.27
N PRO A 2 -31.36 -1.16 20.05
CA PRO A 2 -30.38 -1.77 19.16
C PRO A 2 -29.83 -0.70 18.23
N GLU A 3 -28.98 0.19 18.74
CA GLU A 3 -28.36 1.26 17.92
C GLU A 3 -26.84 1.11 17.82
N ASP A 4 -26.21 0.35 18.73
CA ASP A 4 -24.75 0.17 18.75
C ASP A 4 -24.23 -0.90 17.77
N SER A 5 -25.05 -1.87 17.39
CA SER A 5 -24.62 -2.98 16.52
C SER A 5 -24.39 -2.57 15.06
N GLN A 6 -25.02 -1.49 14.59
CA GLN A 6 -24.75 -0.92 13.26
C GLN A 6 -23.46 -0.09 13.23
N ALA A 7 -23.03 0.48 14.36
CA ALA A 7 -21.81 1.28 14.46
C ALA A 7 -20.52 0.45 14.35
N PHE A 8 -20.61 -0.87 14.48
CA PHE A 8 -19.48 -1.82 14.39
C PHE A 8 -19.62 -2.81 13.24
N GLN A 9 -20.33 -2.45 12.16
CA GLN A 9 -20.35 -3.26 10.95
C GLN A 9 -19.21 -2.85 10.02
N VAL A 10 -18.19 -3.69 9.93
CA VAL A 10 -17.12 -3.51 8.93
C VAL A 10 -17.65 -3.98 7.59
N ASP A 11 -17.68 -3.08 6.61
CA ASP A 11 -17.95 -3.41 5.22
C ASP A 11 -16.71 -4.11 4.62
N LEU A 12 -16.80 -5.43 4.50
CA LEU A 12 -15.72 -6.28 3.98
C LEU A 12 -15.46 -6.01 2.50
N ASP A 13 -16.50 -5.69 1.71
CA ASP A 13 -16.35 -5.36 0.29
C ASP A 13 -15.61 -4.03 0.11
N GLN A 14 -15.90 -3.05 0.98
CA GLN A 14 -15.18 -1.78 1.00
C GLN A 14 -13.71 -1.97 1.37
N LEU A 15 -13.41 -2.88 2.30
CA LEU A 15 -12.06 -3.20 2.74
C LEU A 15 -11.26 -3.92 1.63
N ASP A 16 -11.90 -4.82 0.89
CA ASP A 16 -11.31 -5.48 -0.29
C ASP A 16 -11.04 -4.47 -1.41
N ASN A 17 -11.97 -3.54 -1.68
CA ASN A 17 -11.77 -2.49 -2.66
C ASN A 17 -10.58 -1.59 -2.30
N LEU A 18 -10.48 -1.18 -1.03
CA LEU A 18 -9.36 -0.40 -0.51
C LEU A 18 -8.04 -1.15 -0.69
N THR A 19 -8.02 -2.44 -0.34
CA THR A 19 -6.85 -3.31 -0.48
C THR A 19 -6.40 -3.41 -1.94
N ALA A 20 -7.33 -3.62 -2.87
CA ALA A 20 -7.03 -3.70 -4.30
C ALA A 20 -6.46 -2.38 -4.84
N ARG A 21 -7.05 -1.24 -4.44
CA ARG A 21 -6.57 0.10 -4.81
C ARG A 21 -5.17 0.37 -4.27
N ALA A 22 -4.90 0.01 -3.02
CA ALA A 22 -3.59 0.14 -2.42
C ALA A 22 -2.55 -0.73 -3.14
N GLY A 23 -2.89 -1.98 -3.49
CA GLY A 23 -2.03 -2.87 -4.28
C GLY A 23 -1.68 -2.29 -5.65
N ASN A 24 -2.68 -1.80 -6.38
CA ASN A 24 -2.47 -1.14 -7.68
C ASN A 24 -1.57 0.09 -7.56
N PHE A 25 -1.75 0.90 -6.51
CA PHE A 25 -0.93 2.08 -6.28
C PHE A 25 0.53 1.72 -5.95
N VAL A 26 0.77 0.69 -5.14
CA VAL A 26 2.12 0.17 -4.86
C VAL A 26 2.81 -0.31 -6.14
N GLY A 27 2.08 -1.04 -7.00
CA GLY A 27 2.58 -1.44 -8.32
C GLY A 27 2.98 -0.24 -9.18
N PHE A 28 2.08 0.75 -9.30
CA PHE A 28 2.35 1.98 -10.03
C PHE A 28 3.58 2.75 -9.51
N LEU A 29 3.76 2.84 -8.19
CA LEU A 29 4.94 3.48 -7.58
C LEU A 29 6.23 2.74 -7.94
N ASN A 30 6.23 1.42 -7.88
CA ASN A 30 7.40 0.59 -8.25
C ASN A 30 7.82 0.80 -9.70
N ASP A 31 6.87 0.76 -10.62
CA ASP A 31 7.15 0.93 -12.04
C ASP A 31 7.68 2.34 -12.33
N SER A 32 7.09 3.35 -11.70
CA SER A 32 7.48 4.75 -11.84
C SER A 32 8.89 4.99 -11.31
N LEU A 33 9.22 4.47 -10.12
CA LEU A 33 10.54 4.60 -9.51
C LEU A 33 11.62 3.91 -10.34
N THR A 34 11.33 2.69 -10.82
CA THR A 34 12.24 1.94 -11.70
C THR A 34 12.50 2.70 -13.00
N SER A 35 11.45 3.23 -13.64
CA SER A 35 11.60 3.99 -14.89
C SER A 35 12.39 5.28 -14.68
N LEU A 36 12.15 5.99 -13.57
CA LEU A 36 12.90 7.20 -13.23
C LEU A 36 14.37 6.89 -12.97
N GLN A 37 14.68 5.81 -12.25
CA GLN A 37 16.06 5.39 -12.00
C GLN A 37 16.80 5.15 -13.32
N GLN A 38 16.21 4.39 -14.24
CA GLN A 38 16.81 4.11 -15.55
C GLN A 38 17.09 5.38 -16.35
N ARG A 39 16.15 6.34 -16.34
CA ARG A 39 16.32 7.64 -17.02
C ARG A 39 17.44 8.45 -16.37
N MET A 40 17.53 8.40 -15.04
CA MET A 40 18.57 9.10 -14.30
C MET A 40 19.96 8.53 -14.57
N ASP A 41 20.10 7.21 -14.58
CA ASP A 41 21.36 6.54 -14.89
C ASP A 41 21.82 6.87 -16.32
N ALA A 42 20.90 6.84 -17.28
CA ALA A 42 21.18 7.23 -18.66
C ALA A 42 21.64 8.70 -18.78
N LEU A 43 20.99 9.60 -18.03
CA LEU A 43 21.34 11.02 -18.03
C LEU A 43 22.74 11.26 -17.47
N GLN A 44 23.13 10.57 -16.41
CA GLN A 44 24.46 10.72 -15.77
C GLN A 44 25.63 10.31 -16.67
N HIS A 45 25.40 9.52 -17.73
CA HIS A 45 26.44 9.21 -18.71
C HIS A 45 26.84 10.40 -19.59
N THR A 46 25.94 11.36 -19.80
CA THR A 46 26.17 12.51 -20.69
C THR A 46 26.24 13.83 -19.92
N TRP A 47 25.62 13.91 -18.76
CA TRP A 47 25.60 15.08 -17.91
C TRP A 47 26.62 14.95 -16.77
N THR A 48 27.62 15.83 -16.77
CA THR A 48 28.73 15.82 -15.78
C THR A 48 28.92 17.20 -15.16
N GLY A 49 29.75 17.27 -14.11
CA GLY A 49 30.03 18.49 -13.35
C GLY A 49 29.25 18.60 -12.04
N ASP A 50 29.39 19.72 -11.35
CA ASP A 50 28.85 19.89 -9.99
C ASP A 50 27.33 19.85 -9.92
N ALA A 51 26.65 20.39 -10.94
CA ALA A 51 25.20 20.32 -11.04
C ALA A 51 24.69 18.88 -11.18
N ALA A 52 25.40 18.03 -11.95
CA ALA A 52 25.05 16.62 -12.12
C ALA A 52 25.19 15.86 -10.79
N ARG A 53 26.26 16.15 -10.01
CA ARG A 53 26.45 15.56 -8.67
C ARG A 53 25.35 15.99 -7.69
N ALA A 54 25.04 17.29 -7.63
CA ALA A 54 24.00 17.81 -6.75
C ALA A 54 22.63 17.20 -7.08
N GLN A 55 22.33 17.03 -8.37
CA GLN A 55 21.10 16.38 -8.79
C GLN A 55 21.08 14.89 -8.42
N ALA A 56 22.19 14.16 -8.61
CA ALA A 56 22.28 12.75 -8.22
C ALA A 56 22.06 12.56 -6.71
N ASP A 57 22.61 13.46 -5.89
CA ASP A 57 22.42 13.47 -4.44
C ASP A 57 20.96 13.72 -4.06
N ALA A 58 20.34 14.74 -4.66
CA ALA A 58 18.93 15.04 -4.44
C ALA A 58 18.02 13.88 -4.87
N TYR A 59 18.32 13.23 -5.99
CA TYR A 59 17.58 12.09 -6.49
C TYR A 59 17.70 10.88 -5.55
N ARG A 60 18.89 10.61 -5.00
CA ARG A 60 19.07 9.55 -4.00
C ARG A 60 18.20 9.77 -2.77
N GLN A 61 18.19 10.99 -2.23
CA GLN A 61 17.35 11.33 -1.07
C GLN A 61 15.86 11.17 -1.38
N TRP A 62 15.43 11.63 -2.56
CA TRP A 62 14.06 11.48 -3.02
C TRP A 62 13.68 10.00 -3.17
N SER A 63 14.54 9.18 -3.77
CA SER A 63 14.29 7.75 -3.98
C SER A 63 14.15 6.98 -2.68
N THR A 64 14.90 7.35 -1.63
CA THR A 64 14.70 6.79 -0.29
C THR A 64 13.31 7.12 0.24
N GLY A 65 12.90 8.39 0.24
CA GLY A 65 11.58 8.78 0.72
C GLY A 65 10.43 8.16 -0.09
N ALA A 66 10.60 8.00 -1.40
CA ALA A 66 9.62 7.32 -2.24
C ALA A 66 9.50 5.82 -1.93
N THR A 67 10.62 5.19 -1.56
CA THR A 67 10.63 3.80 -1.08
C THR A 67 9.88 3.69 0.25
N ASP A 68 10.12 4.61 1.19
CA ASP A 68 9.44 4.63 2.49
C ASP A 68 7.91 4.77 2.33
N VAL A 69 7.46 5.64 1.42
CA VAL A 69 6.03 5.80 1.11
C VAL A 69 5.43 4.51 0.57
N ARG A 70 6.11 3.87 -0.39
CA ARG A 70 5.66 2.60 -0.96
C ARG A 70 5.52 1.52 0.11
N GLU A 71 6.51 1.39 0.99
CA GLU A 71 6.50 0.39 2.07
C GLU A 71 5.40 0.67 3.08
N GLY A 72 5.18 1.93 3.45
CA GLY A 72 4.07 2.32 4.31
C GLY A 72 2.70 1.98 3.73
N VAL A 73 2.49 2.22 2.43
CA VAL A 73 1.24 1.84 1.75
C VAL A 73 1.05 0.33 1.71
N ASP A 74 2.11 -0.44 1.43
CA ASP A 74 2.01 -1.90 1.42
C ASP A 74 1.74 -2.47 2.83
N ALA A 75 2.34 -1.88 3.87
CA ALA A 75 2.03 -2.24 5.25
C ALA A 75 0.56 -1.96 5.61
N MET A 76 0.01 -0.80 5.20
CA MET A 76 -1.41 -0.50 5.37
C MET A 76 -2.31 -1.49 4.62
N ARG A 77 -1.93 -1.87 3.39
CA ARG A 77 -2.63 -2.88 2.60
C ARG A 77 -2.64 -4.24 3.33
N GLN A 78 -1.49 -4.67 3.86
CA GLN A 78 -1.41 -5.94 4.58
C GLN A 78 -2.25 -5.92 5.86
N ALA A 79 -2.25 -4.81 6.61
CA ALA A 79 -3.09 -4.66 7.79
C ALA A 79 -4.60 -4.75 7.45
N ALA A 80 -5.01 -4.21 6.29
CA ALA A 80 -6.39 -4.33 5.81
C ALA A 80 -6.76 -5.78 5.46
N VAL A 81 -5.88 -6.53 4.78
CA VAL A 81 -6.06 -7.97 4.49
C VAL A 81 -6.20 -8.79 5.77
N ASP A 82 -5.34 -8.52 6.76
CA ASP A 82 -5.37 -9.21 8.05
C ASP A 82 -6.67 -8.92 8.80
N ALA A 83 -7.14 -7.67 8.78
CA ALA A 83 -8.42 -7.28 9.37
C ALA A 83 -9.59 -8.00 8.68
N HIS A 84 -9.63 -8.00 7.34
CA HIS A 84 -10.65 -8.69 6.55
C HIS A 84 -10.74 -10.18 6.93
N THR A 85 -9.59 -10.86 7.01
CA THR A 85 -9.50 -12.28 7.36
C THR A 85 -10.03 -12.56 8.76
N ARG A 86 -9.68 -11.71 9.74
CA ARG A 86 -10.15 -11.83 11.12
C ARG A 86 -11.66 -11.65 11.22
N TYR A 87 -12.22 -10.65 10.55
CA TYR A 87 -13.66 -10.40 10.56
C TYR A 87 -14.45 -11.54 9.90
N THR A 88 -14.00 -12.01 8.73
CA THR A 88 -14.62 -13.14 8.03
C THR A 88 -14.63 -14.39 8.91
N THR A 89 -13.50 -14.73 9.54
CA THR A 89 -13.38 -15.88 10.44
C THR A 89 -14.31 -15.78 11.65
N ALA A 90 -14.47 -14.56 12.21
CA ALA A 90 -15.37 -14.32 13.33
C ALA A 90 -16.84 -14.52 12.92
N ILE A 91 -17.24 -14.00 11.76
CA ILE A 91 -18.58 -14.17 11.21
C ILE A 91 -18.89 -15.65 10.95
N ASP A 92 -17.98 -16.39 10.33
CA ASP A 92 -18.13 -17.83 10.06
C ASP A 92 -18.28 -18.62 11.35
N THR A 93 -17.47 -18.30 12.37
CA THR A 93 -17.52 -18.97 13.67
C THR A 93 -18.84 -18.74 14.37
N VAL A 94 -19.32 -17.49 14.42
CA VAL A 94 -20.61 -17.14 15.02
C VAL A 94 -21.76 -17.82 14.27
N THR A 95 -21.74 -17.79 12.94
CA THR A 95 -22.76 -18.43 12.10
C THR A 95 -22.81 -19.94 12.32
N ARG A 96 -21.65 -20.61 12.42
CA ARG A 96 -21.57 -22.03 12.74
C ARG A 96 -22.14 -22.37 14.12
N ILE A 97 -21.87 -21.55 15.14
CA ILE A 97 -22.37 -21.78 16.50
C ILE A 97 -23.89 -21.56 16.57
N LEU A 98 -24.40 -20.54 15.88
CA LEU A 98 -25.81 -20.16 15.91
C LEU A 98 -26.69 -21.00 14.97
N GLY A 99 -26.16 -21.46 13.83
CA GLY A 99 -26.84 -22.32 12.87
C GLY A 99 -26.83 -23.82 13.24
N ASN A 100 -26.08 -24.19 14.29
CA ASN A 100 -26.07 -25.54 14.84
C ASN A 100 -26.99 -25.67 16.08
N ARG A 101 -28.04 -24.83 16.14
CA ARG A 101 -29.19 -24.90 17.04
C ARG A 101 -30.47 -24.98 16.21
#